data_AF-A0A3S3P9T4-F1
#
_entry.id   AF-A0A3S3P9T4-F1
#
_cell.length_a   1.000
_cell.length_b   1.000
_cell.length_c   1.000
_cell.angle_alpha   90.00
_cell.angle_beta   90.00
_cell.angle_gamma   90.00
#
_symmetry.space_group_name_H-M   'P 1'
#
loop_
_entity.id
_entity.type
_entity.pdbx_description
1 polymer ?
#
loop_
_entity_poly.entity_id
_entity_poly.type
_entity_poly.pdbx_seq_one_letter_code
_entity_poly.pdbx_strand_id
1 'polypeptide(L)'
;MQYSIPWFHDLIGGIHVPVDDGVDKLNRKYTLLVFLFLALPIFTKQYIGDPIECFTPTYFTEPQARYVNSYCWTASTYYLVSADADDEEYDIVGQVGKNQDPPDPRVLPEELDYGGFDVASTGPERLRRVRVGYYQWAPLILLVQGCCFYVPFLVYNSCAHNAGVKLRRLLKKASDIASLPPGCQQREALLAEFVDQFHTLVTGEAGWCTDPSCRLPLSCRCCAGGPSRYLCLLYLLVKSLYVLNVGLQFLLLGSFMGRGFLRHGLELIHRLMLDGEWWASPRFPLQTLCQVRAAIQGGLRTYTCQCVLPINVFNEKIFSVVWFYMALLLPLNVLSLLFWVWRSFRCNRLAYIRLCLWRTRLVSMAEVGRLARKISAQYLGWDGVFVLRLIEHNHGSIMATLIVSRLWEFYANQMKMQEEGNTGSDAEMGSVASVGAPPSTSWHSCHPTVCHVTGHHHFSGQSAPGPQGTMSHASKRIPPNGFWGK
;
A
#
# COMPACT_ATOMS: atom_id res chain seq x y z
N MET A 1 23.40 21.00 -8.96
CA MET A 1 22.65 20.46 -7.80
C MET A 1 21.82 19.27 -8.29
N GLN A 2 21.95 18.07 -7.72
CA GLN A 2 21.09 16.94 -8.13
C GLN A 2 20.87 15.93 -7.00
N TYR A 3 20.35 16.42 -5.86
CA TYR A 3 19.81 15.59 -4.80
C TYR A 3 18.50 14.94 -5.26
N SER A 4 18.59 13.94 -6.15
CA SER A 4 17.44 13.16 -6.59
C SER A 4 16.90 12.37 -5.39
N ILE A 5 15.78 12.83 -4.84
CA ILE A 5 15.28 12.36 -3.53
C ILE A 5 14.89 10.87 -3.65
N PRO A 6 15.54 9.93 -2.95
CA PRO A 6 15.40 8.49 -3.25
C PRO A 6 13.96 7.96 -3.18
N TRP A 7 13.11 8.57 -2.35
CA TRP A 7 11.70 8.19 -2.18
C TRP A 7 10.87 8.28 -3.47
N PHE A 8 11.21 9.18 -4.39
CA PHE A 8 10.41 9.50 -5.58
C PHE A 8 10.66 8.47 -6.69
N HIS A 9 11.91 7.99 -6.78
CA HIS A 9 12.27 6.88 -7.64
C HIS A 9 11.60 5.57 -7.16
N ASP A 10 11.69 5.24 -5.87
CA ASP A 10 11.00 4.07 -5.29
C ASP A 10 9.45 4.18 -5.38
N LEU A 11 8.89 5.40 -5.36
CA LEU A 11 7.46 5.63 -5.58
C LEU A 11 7.05 5.34 -7.03
N ILE A 12 7.77 5.86 -8.03
CA ILE A 12 7.35 5.79 -9.43
C ILE A 12 7.80 4.49 -10.12
N GLY A 13 9.10 4.14 -10.09
CA GLY A 13 9.65 3.09 -10.97
C GLY A 13 10.85 2.28 -10.44
N GLY A 14 11.25 2.45 -9.18
CA GLY A 14 12.40 1.77 -8.60
C GLY A 14 12.31 0.24 -8.63
N ILE A 15 13.47 -0.43 -8.78
CA ILE A 15 13.60 -1.89 -8.87
C ILE A 15 12.91 -2.51 -7.65
N HIS A 16 11.82 -3.24 -7.92
CA HIS A 16 10.91 -3.72 -6.89
C HIS A 16 11.50 -4.88 -6.09
N VAL A 17 12.33 -4.58 -5.08
CA VAL A 17 12.69 -5.58 -4.06
C VAL A 17 11.41 -5.97 -3.30
N PRO A 18 11.01 -7.26 -3.29
CA PRO A 18 9.70 -7.65 -2.79
C PRO A 18 9.71 -7.86 -1.27
N VAL A 19 9.65 -6.75 -0.52
CA VAL A 19 9.62 -6.74 0.96
C VAL A 19 8.20 -6.89 1.51
N ASP A 20 7.21 -6.58 0.68
CA ASP A 20 5.81 -6.34 1.03
C ASP A 20 4.86 -7.10 0.07
N ASP A 21 3.60 -7.33 0.46
CA ASP A 21 2.64 -8.10 -0.35
C ASP A 21 1.85 -7.25 -1.35
N GLY A 22 0.98 -7.87 -2.16
CA GLY A 22 0.17 -7.16 -3.15
C GLY A 22 -0.76 -6.09 -2.57
N VAL A 23 -1.26 -6.28 -1.35
CA VAL A 23 -2.16 -5.34 -0.66
C VAL A 23 -1.36 -4.22 0.00
N ASP A 24 -0.18 -4.49 0.55
CA ASP A 24 0.73 -3.44 1.05
C ASP A 24 1.12 -2.47 -0.07
N LYS A 25 1.42 -2.99 -1.26
CA LYS A 25 1.71 -2.18 -2.47
C LYS A 25 0.51 -1.34 -2.89
N LEU A 26 -0.70 -1.92 -2.86
CA LEU A 26 -1.95 -1.22 -3.14
C LEU A 26 -2.09 0.03 -2.26
N ASN A 27 -2.00 -0.13 -0.93
CA ASN A 27 -2.04 0.99 0.02
C ASN A 27 -0.88 1.98 -0.22
N ARG A 28 0.36 1.51 -0.20
CA ARG A 28 1.55 2.38 -0.12
C ARG A 28 1.83 3.18 -1.39
N LYS A 29 1.67 2.54 -2.56
CA LYS A 29 2.06 3.11 -3.86
C LYS A 29 0.84 3.53 -4.67
N TYR A 30 -0.11 2.62 -4.85
CA TYR A 30 -1.24 2.88 -5.75
C TYR A 30 -2.26 3.85 -5.14
N THR A 31 -2.54 3.80 -3.83
CA THR A 31 -3.45 4.78 -3.19
C THR A 31 -2.91 6.20 -3.30
N LEU A 32 -1.63 6.45 -3.00
CA LEU A 32 -1.05 7.79 -3.15
C LEU A 32 -1.16 8.32 -4.59
N LEU A 33 -0.88 7.48 -5.59
CA LEU A 33 -1.01 7.85 -7.01
C LEU A 33 -2.48 8.12 -7.41
N VAL A 34 -3.43 7.32 -6.93
CA VAL A 34 -4.88 7.53 -7.15
C VAL A 34 -5.34 8.85 -6.53
N PHE A 35 -4.92 9.18 -5.31
CA PHE A 35 -5.34 10.41 -4.62
C PHE A 35 -4.70 11.66 -5.23
N LEU A 36 -3.45 11.57 -5.70
CA LEU A 36 -2.81 12.64 -6.49
C LEU A 36 -3.55 12.88 -7.82
N PHE A 37 -3.94 11.81 -8.53
CA PHE A 37 -4.72 11.91 -9.76
C PHE A 37 -6.12 12.50 -9.52
N LEU A 38 -6.83 12.06 -8.48
CA LEU A 38 -8.16 12.57 -8.12
C LEU A 38 -8.13 14.02 -7.60
N ALA A 39 -7.03 14.48 -7.00
CA ALA A 39 -6.90 15.88 -6.59
C ALA A 39 -6.69 16.84 -7.78
N LEU A 40 -6.09 16.38 -8.88
CA LEU A 40 -5.68 17.23 -10.01
C LEU A 40 -6.83 18.06 -10.63
N PRO A 41 -8.03 17.52 -10.93
CA PRO A 41 -9.13 18.32 -11.48
C PRO A 41 -9.60 19.42 -10.54
N ILE A 42 -9.61 19.16 -9.22
CA ILE A 42 -10.00 20.14 -8.20
C ILE A 42 -8.95 21.26 -8.13
N PHE A 43 -7.66 20.92 -8.12
CA PHE A 43 -6.58 21.92 -8.22
C PHE A 43 -6.70 22.78 -9.48
N THR A 44 -6.91 22.19 -10.66
CA THR A 44 -7.12 22.94 -11.90
C THR A 44 -8.32 23.89 -11.80
N LYS A 45 -9.44 23.44 -11.23
CA LYS A 45 -10.65 24.25 -11.05
C LYS A 45 -10.60 25.28 -9.93
N GLN A 46 -9.64 25.18 -8.99
CA GLN A 46 -9.48 26.10 -7.87
C GLN A 46 -8.40 27.18 -8.13
N TYR A 47 -7.43 26.92 -9.01
CA TYR A 47 -6.27 27.81 -9.23
C TYR A 47 -6.08 28.30 -10.68
N ILE A 48 -6.76 27.70 -11.67
CA ILE A 48 -6.57 28.04 -13.11
C ILE A 48 -7.89 28.47 -13.77
N GLY A 49 -9.02 27.87 -13.37
CA GLY A 49 -10.36 28.32 -13.78
C GLY A 49 -11.17 28.87 -12.61
N ASP A 50 -12.35 29.38 -12.92
CA ASP A 50 -13.23 30.07 -11.98
C ASP A 50 -13.97 29.03 -11.10
N PRO A 51 -13.80 29.07 -9.76
CA PRO A 51 -14.39 28.06 -8.86
C PRO A 51 -15.81 28.42 -8.40
N ILE A 52 -16.19 29.70 -8.51
CA ILE A 52 -17.48 30.29 -8.14
C ILE A 52 -17.79 31.46 -9.09
N GLU A 53 -19.05 31.58 -9.50
CA GLU A 53 -19.56 32.72 -10.28
C GLU A 53 -20.83 33.28 -9.63
N CYS A 54 -20.87 34.58 -9.36
CA CYS A 54 -21.98 35.23 -8.67
C CYS A 54 -22.74 36.21 -9.55
N PHE A 55 -24.06 36.09 -9.57
CA PHE A 55 -24.96 37.04 -10.22
C PHE A 55 -24.98 38.37 -9.44
N THR A 56 -24.22 39.35 -9.94
CA THR A 56 -24.17 40.72 -9.40
C THR A 56 -25.18 41.66 -10.08
N PRO A 57 -25.59 42.77 -9.42
CA PRO A 57 -26.46 43.77 -10.03
C PRO A 57 -25.85 44.37 -11.32
N THR A 58 -26.68 44.69 -12.31
CA THR A 58 -26.26 45.16 -13.65
C THR A 58 -25.52 46.50 -13.67
N TYR A 59 -25.54 47.25 -12.57
CA TYR A 59 -24.79 48.50 -12.40
C TYR A 59 -23.44 48.32 -11.69
N PHE A 60 -23.05 47.09 -11.33
CA PHE A 60 -21.69 46.80 -10.88
C PHE A 60 -20.75 46.77 -12.09
N THR A 61 -19.61 47.44 -11.97
CA THR A 61 -18.52 47.35 -12.95
C THR A 61 -17.83 45.98 -12.86
N GLU A 62 -17.19 45.55 -13.95
CA GLU A 62 -16.49 44.26 -14.01
C GLU A 62 -15.46 44.03 -12.87
N PRO A 63 -14.66 45.03 -12.41
CA PRO A 63 -13.81 44.85 -11.23
C PRO A 63 -14.60 44.65 -9.92
N GLN A 64 -15.80 45.23 -9.80
CA GLN A 64 -16.68 45.01 -8.63
C GLN A 64 -17.31 43.61 -8.67
N ALA A 65 -17.64 43.08 -9.86
CA ALA A 65 -18.07 41.69 -10.01
C ALA A 65 -16.95 40.70 -9.63
N ARG A 66 -15.72 40.93 -10.12
CA ARG A 66 -14.54 40.13 -9.73
C ARG A 66 -14.22 40.23 -8.23
N TYR A 67 -14.46 41.39 -7.59
CA TYR A 67 -14.40 41.52 -6.13
C TYR A 67 -15.48 40.67 -5.43
N VAL A 68 -16.73 40.69 -5.90
CA VAL A 68 -17.81 39.84 -5.34
C VAL A 68 -17.46 38.36 -5.43
N ASN A 69 -17.03 37.85 -6.59
CA ASN A 69 -16.62 36.44 -6.73
C ASN A 69 -15.49 36.09 -5.73
N SER A 70 -14.49 36.95 -5.60
CA SER A 70 -13.35 36.77 -4.68
C SER A 70 -13.77 36.79 -3.19
N TYR A 71 -14.69 37.70 -2.83
CA TYR A 71 -15.23 37.81 -1.48
C TYR A 71 -16.10 36.59 -1.14
N CYS A 72 -17.01 36.19 -2.03
CA CYS A 72 -17.90 35.05 -1.84
C CYS A 72 -17.15 33.71 -1.80
N TRP A 73 -16.06 33.59 -2.56
CA TRP A 73 -15.14 32.45 -2.47
C TRP A 73 -14.52 32.32 -1.07
N THR A 74 -14.05 33.44 -0.50
CA THR A 74 -13.25 33.47 0.74
C THR A 74 -14.10 33.49 2.01
N ALA A 75 -15.16 34.32 2.06
CA ALA A 75 -16.10 34.40 3.18
C ALA A 75 -16.97 33.15 3.38
N SER A 76 -16.96 32.24 2.38
CA SER A 76 -17.88 31.12 2.18
C SER A 76 -19.30 31.56 1.83
N THR A 77 -20.00 30.72 1.05
CA THR A 77 -21.42 30.92 0.73
C THR A 77 -22.31 30.13 1.70
N TYR A 78 -23.63 30.29 1.60
CA TYR A 78 -24.61 29.49 2.34
C TYR A 78 -25.81 29.10 1.46
N TYR A 79 -26.55 28.08 1.84
CA TYR A 79 -27.90 27.82 1.32
C TYR A 79 -28.92 27.94 2.45
N LEU A 80 -30.20 27.96 2.09
CA LEU A 80 -31.32 28.04 3.01
C LEU A 80 -32.04 26.69 3.09
N VAL A 81 -32.52 26.36 4.28
CA VAL A 81 -33.36 25.19 4.59
C VAL A 81 -34.46 25.67 5.53
N SER A 82 -35.70 25.22 5.41
CA SER A 82 -36.73 25.46 6.43
C SER A 82 -36.30 24.82 7.76
N ALA A 83 -36.36 25.56 8.87
CA ALA A 83 -36.07 24.99 10.19
C ALA A 83 -37.14 23.98 10.61
N ASP A 84 -38.38 24.21 10.15
CA ASP A 84 -39.57 23.44 10.49
C ASP A 84 -39.52 21.99 9.96
N ALA A 85 -38.55 21.69 9.08
CA ALA A 85 -38.22 20.34 8.61
C ALA A 85 -37.59 19.41 9.67
N ASP A 86 -37.20 19.93 10.84
CA ASP A 86 -36.74 19.12 11.98
C ASP A 86 -37.90 18.79 12.98
N ASP A 87 -39.08 19.45 12.92
CA ASP A 87 -40.05 19.49 14.06
C ASP A 87 -41.52 19.05 13.81
N GLU A 88 -42.07 18.93 12.59
CA GLU A 88 -43.48 18.50 12.38
C GLU A 88 -43.70 17.30 11.40
N GLU A 89 -44.51 16.31 11.83
CA GLU A 89 -45.20 15.32 10.96
C GLU A 89 -46.61 15.02 11.53
N TYR A 90 -47.64 15.69 11.00
CA TYR A 90 -48.92 15.19 10.45
C TYR A 90 -49.92 16.37 10.38
N ASP A 91 -50.67 16.65 9.30
CA ASP A 91 -50.94 16.01 8.00
C ASP A 91 -51.06 17.17 6.95
N ILE A 92 -51.26 17.06 5.62
CA ILE A 92 -51.88 16.05 4.76
C ILE A 92 -51.18 16.05 3.38
N VAL A 93 -51.22 14.91 2.68
CA VAL A 93 -50.81 14.67 1.27
C VAL A 93 -49.29 14.57 1.04
N GLY A 94 -48.79 13.38 0.66
CA GLY A 94 -47.42 13.27 0.12
C GLY A 94 -46.89 11.85 -0.14
N GLN A 95 -47.10 10.91 0.80
CA GLN A 95 -46.62 9.51 0.79
C GLN A 95 -45.09 9.23 0.91
N VAL A 96 -44.77 8.44 1.95
CA VAL A 96 -43.69 7.41 2.03
C VAL A 96 -42.21 7.86 2.14
N GLY A 97 -41.51 7.44 3.21
CA GLY A 97 -40.04 7.31 3.19
C GLY A 97 -39.23 7.45 4.48
N LYS A 98 -39.64 6.88 5.63
CA LYS A 98 -38.91 7.04 6.92
C LYS A 98 -37.46 6.52 6.90
N ASN A 99 -36.51 7.34 7.38
CA ASN A 99 -35.39 6.98 8.29
C ASN A 99 -34.51 8.22 8.62
N GLN A 100 -34.60 8.74 9.84
CA GLN A 100 -33.84 9.92 10.31
C GLN A 100 -32.49 9.56 10.97
N ASP A 101 -31.57 10.53 11.01
CA ASP A 101 -30.33 10.56 11.82
C ASP A 101 -30.10 12.03 12.30
N PRO A 102 -29.59 12.29 13.52
CA PRO A 102 -29.65 13.61 14.22
C PRO A 102 -28.84 14.80 13.61
N PRO A 103 -28.97 16.05 14.13
CA PRO A 103 -28.38 17.27 13.53
C PRO A 103 -26.85 17.48 13.74
N ASP A 104 -26.21 18.21 12.81
CA ASP A 104 -24.76 18.23 12.53
C ASP A 104 -23.90 19.08 13.52
N PRO A 105 -22.84 18.52 14.14
CA PRO A 105 -21.93 19.25 15.04
C PRO A 105 -21.05 20.33 14.37
N ARG A 106 -21.21 20.59 13.06
CA ARG A 106 -20.53 21.66 12.31
C ARG A 106 -21.33 22.94 12.19
N VAL A 107 -22.64 22.89 12.48
CA VAL A 107 -23.47 24.09 12.50
C VAL A 107 -23.16 24.84 13.79
N LEU A 108 -22.37 25.91 13.68
CA LEU A 108 -22.41 26.97 14.69
C LEU A 108 -23.73 27.73 14.47
N PRO A 109 -24.69 27.70 15.42
CA PRO A 109 -25.93 28.45 15.27
C PRO A 109 -25.63 29.94 15.44
N GLU A 110 -25.75 30.69 14.36
CA GLU A 110 -25.75 32.15 14.35
C GLU A 110 -27.22 32.57 14.21
N GLU A 111 -27.89 32.85 15.33
CA GLU A 111 -29.26 33.37 15.32
C GLU A 111 -29.29 34.73 14.61
N LEU A 112 -30.22 34.88 13.65
CA LEU A 112 -30.24 36.05 12.77
C LEU A 112 -31.25 37.08 13.28
N ASP A 113 -30.75 38.09 14.01
CA ASP A 113 -31.53 39.29 14.30
C ASP A 113 -31.75 40.12 13.03
N TYR A 114 -33.00 40.47 12.73
CA TYR A 114 -33.40 41.10 11.47
C TYR A 114 -33.77 42.58 11.67
N GLY A 115 -32.74 43.42 11.66
CA GLY A 115 -32.88 44.89 11.58
C GLY A 115 -33.40 45.39 10.23
N GLY A 116 -34.68 45.14 9.94
CA GLY A 116 -35.52 45.93 9.01
C GLY A 116 -35.30 45.79 7.50
N PHE A 117 -36.16 45.02 6.83
CA PHE A 117 -36.72 45.40 5.52
C PHE A 117 -38.09 44.76 5.31
N ASP A 118 -39.11 45.56 5.02
CA ASP A 118 -40.50 45.10 4.99
C ASP A 118 -40.84 44.28 3.73
N VAL A 119 -41.33 43.06 3.94
CA VAL A 119 -42.16 42.32 2.97
C VAL A 119 -43.34 41.74 3.75
N ALA A 120 -44.56 42.06 3.31
CA ALA A 120 -45.77 41.72 4.05
C ALA A 120 -46.29 40.30 3.75
N SER A 121 -46.89 39.69 4.77
CA SER A 121 -47.94 38.67 4.69
C SER A 121 -47.64 37.34 3.95
N THR A 122 -46.65 36.60 4.46
CA THR A 122 -46.82 35.15 4.72
C THR A 122 -46.18 34.78 6.06
N GLY A 123 -46.45 33.59 6.58
CA GLY A 123 -45.95 33.16 7.90
C GLY A 123 -44.43 33.06 7.98
N PRO A 124 -43.82 33.20 9.17
CA PRO A 124 -42.36 33.23 9.34
C PRO A 124 -41.75 31.82 9.30
N GLU A 125 -41.72 31.18 8.12
CA GLU A 125 -40.85 30.01 7.89
C GLU A 125 -39.41 30.39 8.26
N ARG A 126 -38.85 29.70 9.26
CA ARG A 126 -37.54 30.05 9.82
C ARG A 126 -36.44 29.49 8.93
N LEU A 127 -36.12 30.19 7.83
CA LEU A 127 -35.10 29.77 6.87
C LEU A 127 -33.68 29.77 7.48
N ARG A 128 -33.24 28.60 7.93
CA ARG A 128 -31.93 28.31 8.52
C ARG A 128 -30.82 28.41 7.46
N ARG A 129 -29.77 29.17 7.76
CA ARG A 129 -28.59 29.30 6.89
C ARG A 129 -27.60 28.16 7.15
N VAL A 130 -27.22 27.42 6.10
CA VAL A 130 -26.19 26.37 6.17
C VAL A 130 -24.97 26.81 5.35
N ARG A 131 -23.85 27.08 6.01
CA ARG A 131 -22.62 27.61 5.38
C ARG A 131 -21.83 26.50 4.65
N VAL A 132 -21.44 26.77 3.41
CA VAL A 132 -20.70 25.85 2.54
C VAL A 132 -19.23 26.30 2.47
N GLY A 133 -18.33 25.61 3.18
CA GLY A 133 -16.89 25.92 3.18
C GLY A 133 -15.97 24.74 2.85
N TYR A 134 -16.50 23.52 2.73
CA TYR A 134 -15.69 22.30 2.54
C TYR A 134 -14.89 22.31 1.22
N TYR A 135 -15.41 22.97 0.17
CA TYR A 135 -14.80 22.97 -1.16
C TYR A 135 -13.41 23.63 -1.17
N GLN A 136 -13.12 24.56 -0.26
CA GLN A 136 -11.81 25.21 -0.14
C GLN A 136 -10.71 24.22 0.27
N TRP A 137 -11.08 23.21 1.07
CA TRP A 137 -10.17 22.26 1.73
C TRP A 137 -10.11 20.89 1.04
N ALA A 138 -11.06 20.60 0.15
CA ALA A 138 -11.19 19.33 -0.57
C ALA A 138 -9.88 18.79 -1.17
N PRO A 139 -9.08 19.56 -1.94
CA PRO A 139 -7.86 19.01 -2.56
C PRO A 139 -6.74 18.78 -1.53
N LEU A 140 -6.63 19.65 -0.50
CA LEU A 140 -5.67 19.47 0.58
C LEU A 140 -5.96 18.20 1.39
N ILE A 141 -7.24 17.88 1.62
CA ILE A 141 -7.66 16.66 2.31
C ILE A 141 -7.33 15.42 1.49
N LEU A 142 -7.52 15.43 0.16
CA LEU A 142 -7.10 14.32 -0.69
C LEU A 142 -5.58 14.09 -0.66
N LEU A 143 -4.77 15.17 -0.65
CA LEU A 143 -3.32 15.05 -0.48
C LEU A 143 -2.93 14.47 0.89
N VAL A 144 -3.51 14.98 1.97
CA VAL A 144 -3.25 14.48 3.33
C VAL A 144 -3.66 13.01 3.47
N GLN A 145 -4.83 12.63 2.94
CA GLN A 145 -5.28 11.25 2.89
C GLN A 145 -4.27 10.36 2.16
N GLY A 146 -3.85 10.74 0.94
CA GLY A 146 -2.82 10.02 0.19
C GLY A 146 -1.51 9.85 0.96
N CYS A 147 -1.04 10.90 1.65
CA CYS A 147 0.15 10.84 2.50
C CYS A 147 -0.02 9.88 3.70
N CYS A 148 -1.18 9.86 4.35
CA CYS A 148 -1.46 8.96 5.48
C CYS A 148 -1.36 7.48 5.09
N PHE A 149 -1.68 7.10 3.85
CA PHE A 149 -1.50 5.71 3.37
C PHE A 149 -0.03 5.26 3.27
N TYR A 150 0.93 6.19 3.24
CA TYR A 150 2.36 5.88 3.27
C TYR A 150 2.90 5.66 4.70
N VAL A 151 2.21 6.15 5.73
CA VAL A 151 2.68 6.14 7.13
C VAL A 151 2.91 4.73 7.71
N PRO A 152 2.04 3.71 7.51
CA PRO A 152 2.31 2.37 8.04
C PRO A 152 3.60 1.75 7.50
N PHE A 153 4.02 2.10 6.28
CA PHE A 153 5.30 1.67 5.74
C PHE A 153 6.49 2.47 6.27
N LEU A 154 6.34 3.76 6.59
CA LEU A 154 7.38 4.50 7.31
C LEU A 154 7.65 3.87 8.68
N VAL A 155 6.61 3.45 9.40
CA VAL A 155 6.74 2.68 10.64
C VAL A 155 7.46 1.34 10.37
N TYR A 156 7.01 0.58 9.38
CA TYR A 156 7.66 -0.69 9.01
C TYR A 156 9.15 -0.54 8.71
N ASN A 157 9.52 0.36 7.79
CA ASN A 157 10.89 0.52 7.32
C ASN A 157 11.82 1.10 8.39
N SER A 158 11.30 1.95 9.28
CA SER A 158 12.05 2.47 10.43
C SER A 158 12.32 1.37 11.47
N CYS A 159 11.29 0.63 11.87
CA CYS A 159 11.41 -0.41 12.89
C CYS A 159 12.14 -1.66 12.39
N ALA A 160 11.97 -2.06 11.13
CA ALA A 160 12.59 -3.27 10.56
C ALA A 160 14.13 -3.21 10.49
N HIS A 161 14.75 -2.04 10.69
CA HIS A 161 16.21 -1.93 10.85
C HIS A 161 16.68 -2.64 12.14
N ASN A 162 15.87 -2.63 13.19
CA ASN A 162 16.21 -3.12 14.53
C ASN A 162 16.24 -4.65 14.62
N ALA A 163 15.89 -5.36 13.54
CA ALA A 163 15.99 -6.82 13.43
C ALA A 163 17.44 -7.33 13.20
N GLY A 164 18.46 -6.47 13.34
CA GLY A 164 19.88 -6.78 13.11
C GLY A 164 20.24 -6.90 11.62
N VAL A 165 19.56 -7.77 10.89
CA VAL A 165 19.77 -7.99 9.45
C VAL A 165 18.75 -7.19 8.64
N LYS A 166 19.25 -6.36 7.72
CA LYS A 166 18.40 -5.53 6.84
C LYS A 166 17.61 -6.40 5.86
N LEU A 167 16.35 -6.72 6.20
CA LEU A 167 15.48 -7.64 5.45
C LEU A 167 15.37 -7.31 3.93
N ARG A 168 15.37 -6.03 3.54
CA ARG A 168 15.41 -5.64 2.10
C ARG A 168 16.67 -6.18 1.38
N ARG A 169 17.83 -6.28 2.05
CA ARG A 169 19.04 -6.91 1.46
C ARG A 169 18.88 -8.41 1.31
N LEU A 170 18.37 -9.09 2.34
CA LEU A 170 18.14 -10.54 2.35
C LEU A 170 17.14 -10.95 1.25
N LEU A 171 16.02 -10.23 1.11
CA LEU A 171 15.02 -10.48 0.07
C LEU A 171 15.51 -10.09 -1.34
N LYS A 172 16.36 -9.06 -1.47
CA LYS A 172 17.04 -8.80 -2.75
C LYS A 172 17.89 -10.00 -3.14
N LYS A 173 18.70 -10.57 -2.23
CA LYS A 173 19.48 -11.78 -2.52
C LYS A 173 18.63 -12.98 -2.91
N ALA A 174 17.46 -13.18 -2.30
CA ALA A 174 16.52 -14.21 -2.75
C ALA A 174 16.09 -13.98 -4.21
N SER A 175 15.87 -12.73 -4.62
CA SER A 175 15.62 -12.36 -6.02
C SER A 175 16.83 -12.55 -6.94
N ASP A 176 18.04 -12.21 -6.46
CA ASP A 176 19.29 -12.36 -7.21
C ASP A 176 19.67 -13.86 -7.40
N ILE A 177 19.35 -14.73 -6.43
CA ILE A 177 19.49 -16.19 -6.55
C ILE A 177 18.43 -16.77 -7.50
N ALA A 178 17.21 -16.21 -7.49
CA ALA A 178 16.11 -16.68 -8.34
C ALA A 178 16.29 -16.34 -9.83
N SER A 179 17.11 -15.34 -10.18
CA SER A 179 17.42 -15.00 -11.58
C SER A 179 18.56 -15.85 -12.18
N LEU A 180 19.35 -16.54 -11.37
CA LEU A 180 20.48 -17.36 -11.81
C LEU A 180 20.07 -18.82 -12.12
N PRO A 181 20.63 -19.47 -13.16
CA PRO A 181 20.34 -20.87 -13.47
C PRO A 181 20.89 -21.83 -12.39
N PRO A 182 20.26 -23.01 -12.20
CA PRO A 182 20.75 -24.02 -11.26
C PRO A 182 22.13 -24.57 -11.69
N GLY A 183 22.95 -24.99 -10.72
CA GLY A 183 24.30 -25.52 -10.95
C GLY A 183 25.41 -24.48 -11.16
N CYS A 184 25.08 -23.19 -11.23
CA CYS A 184 26.09 -22.13 -11.32
C CYS A 184 26.80 -21.92 -9.97
N GLN A 185 28.14 -21.92 -9.95
CA GLN A 185 28.97 -21.68 -8.76
C GLN A 185 28.62 -20.35 -8.05
N GLN A 186 28.29 -19.30 -8.80
CA GLN A 186 27.87 -18.01 -8.25
C GLN A 186 26.54 -18.10 -7.49
N ARG A 187 25.60 -18.92 -7.99
CA ARG A 187 24.31 -19.17 -7.33
C ARG A 187 24.50 -19.93 -6.02
N GLU A 188 25.41 -20.90 -6.00
CA GLU A 188 25.76 -21.66 -4.80
C GLU A 188 26.44 -20.79 -3.74
N ALA A 189 27.39 -19.93 -4.13
CA ALA A 189 28.03 -18.97 -3.23
C ALA A 189 27.02 -17.98 -2.62
N LEU A 190 26.13 -17.40 -3.43
CA LEU A 190 25.05 -16.52 -2.97
C LEU A 190 24.07 -17.25 -2.03
N LEU A 191 23.79 -18.52 -2.28
CA LEU A 191 22.88 -19.33 -1.46
C LEU A 191 23.50 -19.67 -0.09
N ALA A 192 24.82 -19.91 -0.02
CA ALA A 192 25.54 -20.04 1.24
C ALA A 192 25.54 -18.72 2.05
N GLU A 193 25.87 -17.59 1.41
CA GLU A 193 25.85 -16.27 2.05
C GLU A 193 24.43 -15.82 2.46
N PHE A 194 23.39 -16.29 1.75
CA PHE A 194 21.99 -16.12 2.14
C PHE A 194 21.67 -16.94 3.40
N VAL A 195 22.11 -18.20 3.49
CA VAL A 195 21.86 -19.09 4.64
C VAL A 195 22.52 -18.54 5.91
N ASP A 196 23.74 -18.00 5.81
CA ASP A 196 24.44 -17.34 6.92
C ASP A 196 23.69 -16.07 7.42
N GLN A 197 23.26 -15.20 6.50
CA GLN A 197 22.51 -13.99 6.87
C GLN A 197 21.09 -14.31 7.36
N PHE A 198 20.49 -15.41 6.91
CA PHE A 198 19.22 -15.92 7.42
C PHE A 198 19.40 -16.54 8.81
N HIS A 199 20.49 -17.29 9.05
CA HIS A 199 20.85 -17.80 10.38
C HIS A 199 20.98 -16.65 11.37
N THR A 200 21.81 -15.66 11.04
CA THR A 200 22.03 -14.44 11.85
C THR A 200 20.72 -13.70 12.17
N LEU A 201 19.75 -13.67 11.25
CA LEU A 201 18.43 -13.07 11.48
C LEU A 201 17.54 -13.87 12.45
N VAL A 202 17.75 -15.19 12.56
CA VAL A 202 16.90 -16.12 13.33
C VAL A 202 17.46 -16.41 14.72
N THR A 203 18.80 -16.52 14.84
CA THR A 203 19.51 -16.75 16.10
C THR A 203 19.98 -15.46 16.78
N GLY A 204 20.12 -14.36 16.02
CA GLY A 204 20.44 -13.06 16.58
C GLY A 204 19.37 -12.59 17.57
N GLU A 205 19.79 -12.16 18.75
CA GLU A 205 18.92 -11.39 19.64
C GLU A 205 18.51 -10.10 18.91
N ALA A 206 17.20 -9.89 18.72
CA ALA A 206 16.68 -8.69 18.09
C ALA A 206 17.05 -7.48 18.97
N GLY A 207 18.09 -6.76 18.55
CA GLY A 207 18.82 -5.82 19.40
C GLY A 207 17.90 -4.81 20.07
N TRP A 208 17.94 -4.78 21.40
CA TRP A 208 17.26 -3.77 22.20
C TRP A 208 17.63 -2.38 21.67
N CYS A 209 16.63 -1.56 21.37
CA CYS A 209 16.86 -0.20 20.91
C CYS A 209 17.44 0.61 22.07
N THR A 210 18.77 0.74 22.10
CA THR A 210 19.51 1.54 23.08
C THR A 210 19.41 3.05 22.82
N ASP A 211 18.80 3.45 21.71
CA ASP A 211 18.46 4.83 21.37
C ASP A 211 17.20 5.30 22.14
N PRO A 212 17.29 6.32 23.02
CA PRO A 212 16.14 6.89 23.74
C PRO A 212 15.03 7.46 22.84
N SER A 213 15.29 7.63 21.55
CA SER A 213 14.34 8.13 20.55
C SER A 213 13.28 7.09 20.15
N CYS A 214 13.53 5.79 20.35
CA CYS A 214 12.64 4.70 19.93
C CYS A 214 11.41 4.50 20.84
N ARG A 215 10.54 5.51 20.93
CA ARG A 215 9.36 5.55 21.83
C ARG A 215 8.17 4.65 21.44
N LEU A 216 8.36 3.59 20.66
CA LEU A 216 7.27 2.68 20.26
C LEU A 216 7.39 1.32 20.97
N PRO A 217 6.61 1.06 22.06
CA PRO A 217 6.80 -0.08 22.93
C PRO A 217 6.19 -1.37 22.34
N LEU A 218 6.83 -1.94 21.32
CA LEU A 218 6.62 -3.33 20.87
C LEU A 218 7.18 -4.37 21.88
N SER A 219 7.10 -4.06 23.17
CA SER A 219 7.60 -4.88 24.28
C SER A 219 6.52 -5.86 24.73
N CYS A 220 6.41 -6.99 24.02
CA CYS A 220 5.79 -8.16 24.64
C CYS A 220 6.73 -8.63 25.76
N ARG A 221 6.30 -8.55 27.03
CA ARG A 221 7.03 -9.07 28.21
C ARG A 221 7.04 -10.61 28.27
N CYS A 222 7.12 -11.23 27.08
CA CYS A 222 6.76 -12.60 26.70
C CYS A 222 7.96 -13.33 26.05
N CYS A 223 9.12 -12.69 26.08
CA CYS A 223 10.32 -13.03 25.31
C CYS A 223 11.43 -13.65 26.18
N ALA A 224 11.08 -14.23 27.33
CA ALA A 224 11.97 -15.10 28.07
C ALA A 224 12.11 -16.44 27.32
N GLY A 225 13.22 -16.62 26.60
CA GLY A 225 13.61 -17.86 25.93
C GLY A 225 12.92 -18.12 24.57
N GLY A 226 13.74 -18.19 23.52
CA GLY A 226 13.39 -18.74 22.21
C GLY A 226 13.61 -17.80 21.02
N PRO A 227 13.62 -18.34 19.79
CA PRO A 227 13.95 -17.61 18.56
C PRO A 227 12.97 -16.46 18.25
N SER A 228 13.47 -15.47 17.51
CA SER A 228 12.82 -14.16 17.33
C SER A 228 11.39 -14.22 16.78
N ARG A 229 10.62 -13.21 17.20
CA ARG A 229 9.21 -12.95 16.83
C ARG A 229 8.99 -11.49 16.39
N TYR A 230 10.06 -10.69 16.35
CA TYR A 230 10.02 -9.24 16.14
C TYR A 230 9.49 -8.87 14.75
N LEU A 231 10.05 -9.43 13.68
CA LEU A 231 9.63 -9.11 12.31
C LEU A 231 8.20 -9.56 12.03
N CYS A 232 7.80 -10.73 12.53
CA CYS A 232 6.45 -11.25 12.38
C CYS A 232 5.42 -10.37 13.10
N LEU A 233 5.70 -9.95 14.34
CA LEU A 233 4.82 -9.05 15.11
C LEU A 233 4.79 -7.63 14.54
N LEU A 234 5.93 -7.10 14.08
CA LEU A 234 6.00 -5.79 13.41
C LEU A 234 5.19 -5.78 12.11
N TYR A 235 5.27 -6.83 11.29
CA TYR A 235 4.48 -6.94 10.06
C TYR A 235 2.97 -7.05 10.37
N LEU A 236 2.58 -7.82 11.39
CA LEU A 236 1.19 -7.88 11.84
C LEU A 236 0.69 -6.53 12.39
N LEU A 237 1.50 -5.79 13.14
CA LEU A 237 1.17 -4.41 13.54
C LEU A 237 0.94 -3.51 12.32
N VAL A 238 1.81 -3.58 11.32
CA VAL A 238 1.72 -2.76 10.10
C VAL A 238 0.47 -3.10 9.29
N LYS A 239 0.08 -4.39 9.22
CA LYS A 239 -1.22 -4.82 8.66
C LYS A 239 -2.41 -4.24 9.43
N SER A 240 -2.36 -4.25 10.77
CA SER A 240 -3.37 -3.59 11.60
C SER A 240 -3.39 -2.07 11.41
N LEU A 241 -2.24 -1.42 11.20
CA LEU A 241 -2.14 0.02 10.91
C LEU A 241 -2.73 0.39 9.55
N TYR A 242 -2.63 -0.47 8.52
CA TYR A 242 -3.34 -0.25 7.25
C TYR A 242 -4.86 -0.35 7.43
N VAL A 243 -5.36 -1.38 8.12
CA VAL A 243 -6.81 -1.50 8.44
C VAL A 243 -7.30 -0.29 9.23
N LEU A 244 -6.56 0.12 10.27
CA LEU A 244 -6.89 1.28 11.09
C LEU A 244 -6.83 2.58 10.29
N ASN A 245 -5.86 2.76 9.38
CA ASN A 245 -5.80 3.93 8.52
C ASN A 245 -7.02 3.98 7.57
N VAL A 246 -7.38 2.89 6.87
CA VAL A 246 -8.58 2.91 6.01
C VAL A 246 -9.83 3.25 6.82
N GLY A 247 -10.03 2.60 7.97
CA GLY A 247 -11.17 2.87 8.85
C GLY A 247 -11.20 4.32 9.34
N LEU A 248 -10.06 4.85 9.79
CA LEU A 248 -9.93 6.23 10.25
C LEU A 248 -10.17 7.23 9.11
N GLN A 249 -9.59 7.02 7.92
CA GLN A 249 -9.82 7.93 6.78
C GLN A 249 -11.28 7.90 6.30
N PHE A 250 -11.94 6.74 6.37
CA PHE A 250 -13.36 6.61 6.02
C PHE A 250 -14.27 7.30 7.05
N LEU A 251 -13.94 7.22 8.34
CA LEU A 251 -14.62 7.98 9.41
C LEU A 251 -14.32 9.49 9.36
N LEU A 252 -13.09 9.89 9.06
CA LEU A 252 -12.70 11.30 8.89
C LEU A 252 -13.41 11.91 7.68
N LEU A 253 -13.52 11.18 6.56
CA LEU A 253 -14.30 11.61 5.41
C LEU A 253 -15.82 11.58 5.69
N GLY A 254 -16.29 10.61 6.47
CA GLY A 254 -17.65 10.54 7.00
C GLY A 254 -18.03 11.75 7.87
N SER A 255 -17.09 12.28 8.65
CA SER A 255 -17.22 13.60 9.28
C SER A 255 -17.16 14.71 8.25
N PHE A 256 -16.15 14.69 7.35
CA PHE A 256 -15.86 15.80 6.44
C PHE A 256 -17.03 16.17 5.50
N MET A 257 -17.81 15.17 5.08
CA MET A 257 -18.93 15.34 4.14
C MET A 257 -20.31 15.40 4.83
N GLY A 258 -20.36 15.54 6.16
CA GLY A 258 -21.59 15.58 6.95
C GLY A 258 -22.27 14.22 7.13
N ARG A 259 -23.35 14.18 7.94
CA ARG A 259 -24.03 12.92 8.27
C ARG A 259 -24.53 12.16 7.05
N GLY A 260 -24.64 10.84 7.21
CA GLY A 260 -25.04 9.90 6.18
C GLY A 260 -23.97 9.62 5.11
N PHE A 261 -22.81 10.29 5.08
CA PHE A 261 -21.80 10.04 4.05
C PHE A 261 -21.23 8.61 4.10
N LEU A 262 -21.19 7.97 5.28
CA LEU A 262 -20.83 6.54 5.38
C LEU A 262 -21.76 5.61 4.58
N ARG A 263 -23.01 6.01 4.30
CA ARG A 263 -23.96 5.27 3.44
C ARG A 263 -23.96 5.75 1.96
N HIS A 264 -23.17 6.77 1.60
CA HIS A 264 -23.29 7.51 0.33
C HIS A 264 -23.21 6.65 -0.94
N GLY A 265 -22.27 5.69 -1.03
CA GLY A 265 -22.19 4.83 -2.21
C GLY A 265 -23.28 3.77 -2.30
N LEU A 266 -23.86 3.36 -1.17
CA LEU A 266 -25.05 2.48 -1.15
C LEU A 266 -26.28 3.24 -1.64
N GLU A 267 -26.45 4.48 -1.16
CA GLU A 267 -27.50 5.41 -1.60
C GLU A 267 -27.41 5.71 -3.11
N LEU A 268 -26.19 5.92 -3.62
CA LEU A 268 -25.96 6.17 -5.05
C LEU A 268 -26.25 4.93 -5.92
N ILE A 269 -25.91 3.72 -5.44
CA ILE A 269 -26.28 2.46 -6.11
C ILE A 269 -27.81 2.29 -6.12
N HIS A 270 -28.48 2.57 -5.00
CA HIS A 270 -29.93 2.45 -4.87
C HIS A 270 -30.68 3.35 -5.88
N ARG A 271 -30.30 4.63 -5.96
CA ARG A 271 -30.87 5.58 -6.94
C ARG A 271 -30.59 5.18 -8.38
N LEU A 272 -29.36 4.76 -8.69
CA LEU A 272 -29.00 4.26 -10.02
C LEU A 272 -29.80 3.01 -10.43
N MET A 273 -30.22 2.18 -9.46
CA MET A 273 -31.02 0.97 -9.72
C MET A 273 -32.53 1.22 -9.82
N LEU A 274 -33.08 2.23 -9.15
CA LEU A 274 -34.51 2.54 -9.15
C LEU A 274 -34.88 3.68 -10.11
N ASP A 275 -34.19 4.81 -9.97
CA ASP A 275 -34.55 6.08 -10.62
C ASP A 275 -33.77 6.29 -11.93
N GLY A 276 -32.65 5.59 -12.10
CA GLY A 276 -31.69 5.77 -13.19
C GLY A 276 -30.84 7.05 -13.10
N GLU A 277 -31.20 7.98 -12.22
CA GLU A 277 -30.50 9.24 -12.02
C GLU A 277 -29.30 9.11 -11.07
N TRP A 278 -28.10 9.41 -11.60
CA TRP A 278 -26.84 9.42 -10.85
C TRP A 278 -26.15 10.80 -10.89
N TRP A 279 -26.79 11.78 -11.53
CA TRP A 279 -26.16 13.04 -11.93
C TRP A 279 -26.27 14.14 -10.85
N ALA A 280 -27.32 14.12 -10.01
CA ALA A 280 -27.53 15.11 -8.95
C ALA A 280 -27.40 14.51 -7.54
N SER A 281 -26.67 15.18 -6.65
CA SER A 281 -26.65 14.87 -5.21
C SER A 281 -27.03 16.09 -4.36
N PRO A 282 -28.08 16.01 -3.51
CA PRO A 282 -28.48 17.13 -2.65
C PRO A 282 -27.45 17.48 -1.57
N ARG A 283 -26.41 16.65 -1.37
CA ARG A 283 -25.27 16.93 -0.47
C ARG A 283 -24.31 17.98 -1.04
N PHE A 284 -24.34 18.26 -2.35
CA PHE A 284 -23.39 19.14 -3.03
C PHE A 284 -24.13 20.29 -3.75
N PRO A 285 -24.52 21.37 -3.04
CA PRO A 285 -25.28 22.46 -3.63
C PRO A 285 -24.49 23.15 -4.75
N LEU A 286 -25.06 23.15 -5.96
CA LEU A 286 -24.50 23.83 -7.14
C LEU A 286 -24.86 25.32 -7.18
N GLN A 287 -25.89 25.73 -6.43
CA GLN A 287 -26.31 27.11 -6.25
C GLN A 287 -26.31 27.44 -4.76
N THR A 288 -25.87 28.65 -4.42
CA THR A 288 -25.78 29.16 -3.05
C THR A 288 -26.04 30.67 -3.03
N LEU A 289 -26.13 31.25 -1.84
CA LEU A 289 -26.25 32.69 -1.59
C LEU A 289 -24.98 33.21 -0.90
N CYS A 290 -24.66 34.47 -1.18
CA CYS A 290 -23.57 35.21 -0.57
C CYS A 290 -24.05 36.61 -0.18
N GLN A 291 -23.59 37.15 0.95
CA GLN A 291 -23.90 38.52 1.37
C GLN A 291 -22.63 39.38 1.42
N VAL A 292 -22.55 40.35 0.50
CA VAL A 292 -21.40 41.27 0.35
C VAL A 292 -21.80 42.65 0.84
N ARG A 293 -21.00 43.25 1.72
CA ARG A 293 -21.14 44.66 2.10
C ARG A 293 -20.26 45.51 1.19
N ALA A 294 -20.86 46.42 0.44
CA ALA A 294 -20.15 47.32 -0.47
C ALA A 294 -20.59 48.77 -0.26
N ALA A 295 -19.61 49.68 -0.28
CA ALA A 295 -19.86 51.12 -0.20
C ALA A 295 -19.93 51.70 -1.62
N ILE A 296 -21.11 52.20 -2.00
CA ILE A 296 -21.37 52.81 -3.32
C ILE A 296 -22.12 54.12 -3.08
N GLN A 297 -21.68 55.19 -3.76
CA GLN A 297 -22.32 56.53 -3.70
C GLN A 297 -22.51 57.06 -2.25
N GLY A 298 -21.51 56.83 -1.38
CA GLY A 298 -21.50 57.36 0.00
C GLY A 298 -22.27 56.52 1.04
N GLY A 299 -22.99 55.47 0.64
CA GLY A 299 -23.69 54.56 1.55
C GLY A 299 -23.10 53.14 1.56
N LEU A 300 -22.96 52.55 2.75
CA LEU A 300 -22.66 51.12 2.89
C LEU A 300 -23.96 50.31 2.76
N ARG A 301 -24.05 49.41 1.79
CA ARG A 301 -25.22 48.53 1.57
C ARG A 301 -24.79 47.05 1.55
N THR A 302 -25.69 46.18 1.99
CA THR A 302 -25.53 44.73 1.90
C THR A 302 -26.25 44.21 0.67
N TYR A 303 -25.55 43.46 -0.18
CA TYR A 303 -26.07 42.84 -1.39
C TYR A 303 -26.09 41.34 -1.22
N THR A 304 -27.24 40.71 -1.42
CA THR A 304 -27.35 39.24 -1.50
C THR A 304 -27.22 38.82 -2.96
N CYS A 305 -26.14 38.12 -3.29
CA CYS A 305 -25.88 37.58 -4.63
C CYS A 305 -26.13 36.06 -4.63
N GLN A 306 -26.77 35.56 -5.69
CA GLN A 306 -26.84 34.12 -5.97
C GLN A 306 -25.55 33.70 -6.68
N CYS A 307 -24.92 32.63 -6.22
CA CYS A 307 -23.63 32.15 -6.73
C CYS A 307 -23.69 30.68 -7.13
N VAL A 308 -23.22 30.37 -8.34
CA VAL A 308 -23.05 29.02 -8.87
C VAL A 308 -21.65 28.50 -8.50
N LEU A 309 -21.55 27.24 -8.06
CA LEU A 309 -20.28 26.62 -7.65
C LEU A 309 -19.92 25.44 -8.58
N PRO A 310 -19.30 25.69 -9.75
CA PRO A 310 -18.88 24.63 -10.67
C PRO A 310 -17.93 23.60 -10.02
N ILE A 311 -17.15 24.00 -9.01
CA ILE A 311 -16.26 23.10 -8.27
C ILE A 311 -17.01 21.97 -7.54
N ASN A 312 -18.29 22.17 -7.17
CA ASN A 312 -19.05 21.15 -6.45
C ASN A 312 -19.44 19.94 -7.31
N VAL A 313 -19.60 20.09 -8.63
CA VAL A 313 -19.73 18.94 -9.55
C VAL A 313 -18.50 18.03 -9.48
N PHE A 314 -17.29 18.60 -9.40
CA PHE A 314 -16.06 17.83 -9.30
C PHE A 314 -15.94 17.16 -7.93
N ASN A 315 -16.18 17.91 -6.85
CA ASN A 315 -16.18 17.39 -5.48
C ASN A 315 -17.16 16.21 -5.32
N GLU A 316 -18.38 16.32 -5.85
CA GLU A 316 -19.38 15.26 -5.78
C GLU A 316 -18.83 13.95 -6.34
N LYS A 317 -18.47 13.93 -7.63
CA LYS A 317 -18.08 12.68 -8.30
C LYS A 317 -16.74 12.14 -7.78
N ILE A 318 -15.80 13.02 -7.41
CA ILE A 318 -14.51 12.61 -6.84
C ILE A 318 -14.68 11.99 -5.45
N PHE A 319 -15.48 12.59 -4.55
CA PHE A 319 -15.73 11.99 -3.24
C PHE A 319 -16.60 10.72 -3.32
N SER A 320 -17.46 10.58 -4.33
CA SER A 320 -18.11 9.29 -4.63
C SER A 320 -17.09 8.21 -5.02
N VAL A 321 -16.13 8.51 -5.92
CA VAL A 321 -15.05 7.57 -6.29
C VAL A 321 -14.18 7.22 -5.09
N VAL A 322 -13.83 8.19 -4.24
CA VAL A 322 -13.07 7.94 -3.00
C VAL A 322 -13.86 7.07 -2.02
N TRP A 323 -15.19 7.23 -1.91
CA TRP A 323 -16.03 6.37 -1.08
C TRP A 323 -15.93 4.90 -1.52
N PHE A 324 -16.11 4.62 -2.82
CA PHE A 324 -16.01 3.25 -3.35
C PHE A 324 -14.59 2.68 -3.23
N TYR A 325 -13.57 3.52 -3.42
CA TYR A 325 -12.19 3.12 -3.23
C TYR A 325 -11.90 2.67 -1.79
N MET A 326 -12.37 3.43 -0.78
CA MET A 326 -12.23 3.04 0.64
C MET A 326 -13.07 1.80 0.97
N ALA A 327 -14.31 1.71 0.46
CA ALA A 327 -15.20 0.58 0.68
C ALA A 327 -14.65 -0.74 0.09
N LEU A 328 -13.85 -0.68 -0.98
CA LEU A 328 -13.10 -1.82 -1.52
C LEU A 328 -11.79 -2.07 -0.78
N LEU A 329 -11.05 -1.02 -0.41
CA LEU A 329 -9.73 -1.15 0.22
C LEU A 329 -9.80 -1.66 1.67
N LEU A 330 -10.89 -1.39 2.39
CA LEU A 330 -11.10 -1.87 3.75
C LEU A 330 -11.17 -3.42 3.84
N PRO A 331 -12.08 -4.12 3.14
CA PRO A 331 -12.13 -5.58 3.18
C PRO A 331 -10.86 -6.23 2.61
N LEU A 332 -10.21 -5.65 1.60
CA LEU A 332 -8.92 -6.16 1.11
C LEU A 332 -7.82 -6.14 2.19
N ASN A 333 -7.75 -5.06 2.99
CA ASN A 333 -6.82 -4.99 4.12
C ASN A 333 -7.21 -5.93 5.27
N VAL A 334 -8.50 -6.05 5.59
CA VAL A 334 -8.99 -6.98 6.63
C VAL A 334 -8.70 -8.43 6.24
N LEU A 335 -8.99 -8.83 4.99
CA LEU A 335 -8.67 -10.17 4.47
C LEU A 335 -7.15 -10.42 4.46
N SER A 336 -6.34 -9.44 4.10
CA SER A 336 -4.87 -9.53 4.19
C SER A 336 -4.41 -9.76 5.63
N LEU A 337 -4.89 -8.96 6.60
CA LEU A 337 -4.57 -9.12 8.01
C LEU A 337 -5.00 -10.50 8.54
N LEU A 338 -6.25 -10.92 8.30
CA LEU A 338 -6.78 -12.22 8.71
C LEU A 338 -5.97 -13.37 8.11
N PHE A 339 -5.60 -13.29 6.83
CA PHE A 339 -4.74 -14.28 6.19
C PHE A 339 -3.35 -14.33 6.85
N TRP A 340 -2.75 -13.20 7.21
CA TRP A 340 -1.45 -13.17 7.88
C TRP A 340 -1.46 -13.62 9.34
N VAL A 341 -2.54 -13.33 10.08
CA VAL A 341 -2.79 -13.94 11.40
C VAL A 341 -2.93 -15.46 11.25
N TRP A 342 -3.71 -15.94 10.28
CA TRP A 342 -3.89 -17.36 9.98
C TRP A 342 -2.58 -18.07 9.56
N ARG A 343 -1.75 -17.42 8.73
CA ARG A 343 -0.38 -17.89 8.36
C ARG A 343 0.55 -18.03 9.58
N SER A 344 0.29 -17.29 10.66
CA SER A 344 1.15 -17.20 11.84
C SER A 344 0.78 -18.20 12.95
N PHE A 345 -0.45 -18.73 12.98
CA PHE A 345 -0.85 -19.75 13.96
C PHE A 345 0.03 -21.01 13.90
N ARG A 346 0.35 -21.58 15.07
CA ARG A 346 1.30 -22.71 15.21
C ARG A 346 0.98 -23.90 14.32
N CYS A 347 -0.29 -24.28 14.19
CA CYS A 347 -0.72 -25.41 13.38
C CYS A 347 -0.42 -25.19 11.88
N ASN A 348 -0.75 -24.00 11.36
CA ASN A 348 -0.46 -23.62 9.97
C ASN A 348 1.06 -23.50 9.75
N ARG A 349 1.78 -22.89 10.70
CA ARG A 349 3.25 -22.73 10.64
C ARG A 349 3.97 -24.09 10.58
N LEU A 350 3.51 -25.06 11.37
CA LEU A 350 4.05 -26.42 11.36
C LEU A 350 3.68 -27.19 10.08
N ALA A 351 2.43 -27.08 9.62
CA ALA A 351 1.96 -27.71 8.39
C ALA A 351 2.77 -27.22 7.17
N TYR A 352 3.04 -25.91 7.10
CA TYR A 352 3.88 -25.30 6.08
C TYR A 352 5.32 -25.85 6.08
N ILE A 353 6.01 -25.84 7.21
CA ILE A 353 7.38 -26.37 7.30
C ILE A 353 7.42 -27.88 7.02
N ARG A 354 6.40 -28.64 7.43
CA ARG A 354 6.24 -30.06 7.07
C ARG A 354 6.10 -30.25 5.55
N LEU A 355 5.34 -29.39 4.87
CA LEU A 355 5.15 -29.44 3.41
C LEU A 355 6.44 -29.09 2.66
N CYS A 356 7.17 -28.06 3.10
CA CYS A 356 8.46 -27.69 2.50
C CYS A 356 9.50 -28.81 2.66
N LEU A 357 9.69 -29.35 3.87
CA LEU A 357 10.62 -30.46 4.13
C LEU A 357 10.23 -31.74 3.40
N TRP A 358 8.93 -32.04 3.28
CA TRP A 358 8.47 -33.16 2.47
C TRP A 358 8.86 -33.00 0.99
N ARG A 359 8.79 -31.78 0.46
CA ARG A 359 9.12 -31.49 -0.94
C ARG A 359 10.63 -31.54 -1.24
N THR A 360 11.52 -31.34 -0.28
CA THR A 360 12.98 -31.49 -0.52
C THR A 360 13.39 -32.94 -0.81
N ARG A 361 12.58 -33.93 -0.37
CA ARG A 361 12.88 -35.37 -0.42
C ARG A 361 14.15 -35.81 0.35
N LEU A 362 14.78 -34.93 1.11
CA LEU A 362 15.97 -35.25 1.93
C LEU A 362 15.67 -36.03 3.22
N VAL A 363 14.39 -36.13 3.60
CA VAL A 363 13.96 -36.66 4.91
C VAL A 363 12.93 -37.77 4.73
N SER A 364 13.08 -38.85 5.49
CA SER A 364 12.18 -40.01 5.43
C SER A 364 10.75 -39.66 5.87
N MET A 365 9.74 -40.27 5.23
CA MET A 365 8.31 -39.95 5.44
C MET A 365 7.85 -40.05 6.89
N ALA A 366 8.38 -41.02 7.64
CA ALA A 366 8.07 -41.23 9.06
C ALA A 366 8.61 -40.12 9.96
N GLU A 367 9.64 -39.39 9.52
CA GLU A 367 10.42 -38.49 10.35
C GLU A 367 10.14 -37.01 10.08
N VAL A 368 9.64 -36.65 8.89
CA VAL A 368 9.29 -35.26 8.55
C VAL A 368 8.42 -34.62 9.65
N GLY A 369 7.44 -35.36 10.20
CA GLY A 369 6.55 -34.87 11.27
C GLY A 369 7.22 -34.69 12.65
N ARG A 370 8.38 -35.31 12.89
CA ARG A 370 9.22 -35.13 14.09
C ARG A 370 10.19 -33.97 13.89
N LEU A 371 10.91 -33.98 12.77
CA LEU A 371 11.97 -33.03 12.44
C LEU A 371 11.42 -31.64 12.09
N ALA A 372 10.28 -31.55 11.40
CA ALA A 372 9.57 -30.28 11.19
C ALA A 372 9.17 -29.59 12.51
N ARG A 373 8.82 -30.36 13.55
CA ARG A 373 8.57 -29.80 14.90
C ARG A 373 9.86 -29.30 15.53
N LYS A 374 10.95 -30.10 15.48
CA LYS A 374 12.25 -29.73 16.05
C LYS A 374 12.78 -28.42 15.43
N ILE A 375 12.89 -28.34 14.10
CA ILE A 375 13.39 -27.13 13.42
C ILE A 375 12.42 -25.92 13.51
N SER A 376 11.09 -26.11 13.52
CA SER A 376 10.13 -24.99 13.64
C SER A 376 10.00 -24.43 15.06
N ALA A 377 10.47 -25.16 16.08
CA ALA A 377 10.46 -24.73 17.48
C ALA A 377 11.84 -24.24 17.96
N GLN A 378 12.91 -24.98 17.64
CA GLN A 378 14.27 -24.70 18.14
C GLN A 378 15.09 -23.79 17.23
N TYR A 379 14.79 -23.74 15.93
CA TYR A 379 15.53 -22.93 14.96
C TYR A 379 14.66 -21.82 14.36
N LEU A 380 13.85 -22.11 13.34
CA LEU A 380 13.13 -21.14 12.50
C LEU A 380 12.17 -20.18 13.24
N GLY A 381 11.73 -20.54 14.45
CA GLY A 381 10.91 -19.69 15.31
C GLY A 381 9.63 -19.15 14.66
N TRP A 382 9.37 -17.85 14.84
CA TRP A 382 8.31 -17.14 14.13
C TRP A 382 8.88 -16.38 12.93
N ASP A 383 9.94 -15.59 13.13
CA ASP A 383 10.48 -14.70 12.11
C ASP A 383 11.07 -15.44 10.90
N GLY A 384 11.79 -16.55 11.12
CA GLY A 384 12.31 -17.36 10.02
C GLY A 384 11.20 -17.96 9.15
N VAL A 385 10.11 -18.44 9.75
CA VAL A 385 8.98 -18.97 8.96
C VAL A 385 8.17 -17.85 8.29
N PHE A 386 8.08 -16.67 8.90
CA PHE A 386 7.51 -15.48 8.28
C PHE A 386 8.30 -15.07 7.02
N VAL A 387 9.64 -14.99 7.11
CA VAL A 387 10.51 -14.67 5.97
C VAL A 387 10.46 -15.74 4.88
N LEU A 388 10.42 -17.03 5.22
CA LEU A 388 10.24 -18.11 4.23
C LEU A 388 8.92 -17.98 3.45
N ARG A 389 7.81 -17.69 4.13
CA ARG A 389 6.52 -17.45 3.46
C ARG A 389 6.51 -16.16 2.62
N LEU A 390 7.25 -15.13 3.04
CA LEU A 390 7.42 -13.90 2.27
C LEU A 390 8.21 -14.15 0.98
N ILE A 391 9.21 -15.04 1.02
CA ILE A 391 9.95 -15.49 -0.17
C ILE A 391 9.06 -16.38 -1.04
N GLU A 392 8.29 -17.31 -0.47
CA GLU A 392 7.32 -18.12 -1.21
C GLU A 392 6.31 -17.27 -1.98
N HIS A 393 5.75 -16.23 -1.33
CA HIS A 393 4.74 -15.38 -1.95
C HIS A 393 5.26 -14.57 -3.14
N ASN A 394 6.56 -14.23 -3.16
CA ASN A 394 7.14 -13.36 -4.18
C ASN A 394 8.04 -14.07 -5.21
N HIS A 395 8.62 -15.23 -4.89
CA HIS A 395 9.48 -16.03 -5.76
C HIS A 395 8.99 -17.48 -5.98
N GLY A 396 7.79 -17.79 -5.47
CA GLY A 396 7.15 -19.09 -5.63
C GLY A 396 7.68 -20.17 -4.67
N SER A 397 6.88 -21.23 -4.51
CA SER A 397 7.15 -22.28 -3.53
C SER A 397 8.32 -23.21 -3.90
N ILE A 398 8.85 -23.15 -5.13
CA ILE A 398 10.11 -23.83 -5.51
C ILE A 398 11.29 -23.16 -4.80
N MET A 399 11.37 -21.82 -4.84
CA MET A 399 12.47 -21.06 -4.23
C MET A 399 12.48 -21.21 -2.70
N ALA A 400 11.30 -21.16 -2.07
CA ALA A 400 11.18 -21.44 -0.64
C ALA A 400 11.61 -22.88 -0.27
N THR A 401 11.33 -23.87 -1.13
CA THR A 401 11.76 -25.27 -0.90
C THR A 401 13.29 -25.42 -1.00
N LEU A 402 13.93 -24.76 -1.98
CA LEU A 402 15.39 -24.75 -2.11
C LEU A 402 16.08 -24.16 -0.88
N ILE A 403 15.58 -23.03 -0.38
CA ILE A 403 16.12 -22.38 0.82
C ILE A 403 15.90 -23.28 2.05
N VAL A 404 14.73 -23.91 2.20
CA VAL A 404 14.47 -24.88 3.28
C VAL A 404 15.42 -26.09 3.19
N SER A 405 15.81 -26.53 1.99
CA SER A 405 16.83 -27.59 1.82
C SER A 405 18.16 -27.20 2.46
N ARG A 406 18.72 -26.04 2.08
CA ARG A 406 20.04 -25.61 2.60
C ARG A 406 20.00 -25.20 4.07
N LEU A 407 18.89 -24.63 4.55
CA LEU A 407 18.67 -24.40 5.98
C LEU A 407 18.56 -25.71 6.77
N TRP A 408 17.98 -26.77 6.19
CA TRP A 408 17.93 -28.10 6.79
C TRP A 408 19.32 -28.75 6.84
N GLU A 409 20.07 -28.72 5.73
CA GLU A 409 21.44 -29.26 5.64
C GLU A 409 22.38 -28.57 6.65
N PHE A 410 22.34 -27.23 6.73
CA PHE A 410 23.11 -26.46 7.70
C PHE A 410 22.75 -26.82 9.15
N TYR A 411 21.45 -26.89 9.46
CA TYR A 411 20.97 -27.23 10.80
C TYR A 411 21.33 -28.68 11.19
N ALA A 412 21.20 -29.64 10.27
CA ALA A 412 21.56 -31.03 10.52
C ALA A 412 23.06 -31.22 10.80
N ASN A 413 23.93 -30.45 10.13
CA ASN A 413 25.38 -30.50 10.39
C ASN A 413 25.73 -29.90 11.77
N GLN A 414 25.10 -28.79 12.16
CA GLN A 414 25.25 -28.20 13.50
C GLN A 414 24.86 -29.20 14.61
N MET A 415 23.79 -29.96 14.40
CA MET A 415 23.33 -30.97 15.36
C MET A 415 24.31 -32.13 15.53
N LYS A 416 24.89 -32.63 14.44
CA LYS A 416 25.92 -33.70 14.50
C LYS A 416 27.14 -33.27 15.32
N MET A 417 27.67 -32.08 15.04
CA MET A 417 28.81 -31.53 15.79
C MET A 417 28.50 -31.35 17.28
N GLN A 418 27.25 -31.02 17.63
CA GLN A 418 26.81 -30.92 19.02
C GLN A 418 26.62 -32.30 19.69
N GLU A 419 26.18 -33.32 18.96
CA GLU A 419 26.06 -34.69 19.45
C GLU A 419 27.46 -35.34 19.62
N GLU A 420 28.36 -35.18 18.65
CA GLU A 420 29.76 -35.62 18.69
C GLU A 420 30.54 -34.95 19.84
N GLY A 421 30.42 -33.62 19.98
CA GLY A 421 31.06 -32.87 21.06
C GLY A 421 30.57 -33.24 22.47
N ASN A 422 29.31 -33.69 22.60
CA ASN A 422 28.76 -34.14 23.88
C ASN A 422 29.10 -35.62 24.19
N THR A 423 29.63 -36.38 23.23
CA THR A 423 30.27 -37.69 23.48
C THR A 423 31.78 -37.58 23.73
N GLY A 424 32.39 -36.43 23.47
CA GLY A 424 33.83 -36.19 23.59
C GLY A 424 34.28 -35.50 24.88
N SER A 425 33.44 -35.43 25.93
CA SER A 425 33.71 -34.66 27.16
C SER A 425 34.72 -35.30 28.13
N ASP A 426 35.72 -36.00 27.61
CA ASP A 426 36.94 -36.48 28.30
C ASP A 426 38.20 -36.14 27.45
N ALA A 427 38.13 -35.08 26.63
CA ALA A 427 39.24 -34.55 25.84
C ALA A 427 39.32 -33.02 25.92
N GLU A 428 40.53 -32.47 25.84
CA GLU A 428 40.84 -31.09 26.25
C GLU A 428 40.46 -29.97 25.25
N MET A 429 40.44 -28.76 25.80
CA MET A 429 40.18 -27.47 25.14
C MET A 429 41.15 -27.17 23.99
N GLY A 430 40.74 -27.43 22.74
CA GLY A 430 41.49 -27.07 21.52
C GLY A 430 41.15 -25.68 20.96
N SER A 431 42.17 -24.89 20.62
CA SER A 431 41.99 -23.52 20.09
C SER A 431 41.45 -23.47 18.66
N VAL A 432 40.71 -22.41 18.34
CA VAL A 432 40.27 -22.07 16.97
C VAL A 432 41.47 -21.74 16.07
N ALA A 433 41.61 -22.44 14.94
CA ALA A 433 42.57 -22.09 13.89
C ALA A 433 42.09 -22.49 12.47
N SER A 434 42.26 -21.56 11.52
CA SER A 434 42.35 -21.74 10.06
C SER A 434 41.46 -22.80 9.37
N VAL A 435 40.46 -22.35 8.61
CA VAL A 435 39.85 -23.13 7.52
C VAL A 435 40.88 -23.38 6.41
N GLY A 436 41.18 -24.65 6.13
CA GLY A 436 42.05 -25.04 5.02
C GLY A 436 41.36 -24.90 3.64
N ALA A 437 42.12 -24.47 2.64
CA ALA A 437 41.63 -24.35 1.26
C ALA A 437 41.55 -25.72 0.56
N PRO A 438 40.60 -25.91 -0.39
CA PRO A 438 40.58 -27.11 -1.24
C PRO A 438 41.76 -27.14 -2.22
N PRO A 439 42.23 -28.34 -2.63
CA PRO A 439 43.41 -28.48 -3.48
C PRO A 439 43.19 -27.98 -4.91
N SER A 440 44.29 -27.57 -5.54
CA SER A 440 44.31 -26.95 -6.87
C SER A 440 44.07 -27.95 -8.01
N THR A 441 43.05 -27.70 -8.82
CA THR A 441 42.98 -28.12 -10.22
C THR A 441 42.81 -26.90 -11.13
N SER A 442 43.29 -26.99 -12.37
CA SER A 442 43.46 -25.83 -13.27
C SER A 442 42.14 -25.30 -13.82
N TRP A 443 41.86 -24.02 -13.58
CA TRP A 443 40.67 -23.33 -14.08
C TRP A 443 40.91 -22.68 -15.45
N HIS A 444 40.10 -23.06 -16.44
CA HIS A 444 39.89 -22.23 -17.63
C HIS A 444 38.70 -21.29 -17.40
N SER A 445 38.87 -20.00 -17.69
CA SER A 445 37.82 -18.99 -17.56
C SER A 445 36.84 -19.04 -18.74
N CYS A 446 35.57 -19.39 -18.50
CA CYS A 446 34.53 -19.33 -19.52
C CYS A 446 33.98 -17.91 -19.70
N HIS A 447 34.19 -17.32 -20.88
CA HIS A 447 33.47 -16.11 -21.31
C HIS A 447 32.08 -16.48 -21.89
N PRO A 448 31.09 -15.56 -21.86
CA PRO A 448 29.69 -15.91 -22.11
C PRO A 448 29.26 -15.76 -23.58
N THR A 449 29.46 -16.78 -24.42
CA THR A 449 28.82 -16.89 -25.74
C THR A 449 28.56 -18.34 -26.15
N VAL A 450 27.40 -18.57 -26.78
CA VAL A 450 26.96 -19.83 -27.45
C VAL A 450 26.73 -21.04 -26.52
N CYS A 451 25.47 -21.24 -26.13
CA CYS A 451 24.94 -22.55 -25.76
C CYS A 451 24.17 -23.13 -26.95
N HIS A 452 24.69 -24.18 -27.60
CA HIS A 452 23.92 -24.98 -28.56
C HIS A 452 23.44 -26.27 -27.91
N VAL A 453 22.18 -26.63 -28.15
CA VAL A 453 21.55 -27.85 -27.62
C VAL A 453 21.67 -28.98 -28.63
N THR A 454 22.37 -30.05 -28.24
CA THR A 454 22.19 -31.39 -28.81
C THR A 454 22.25 -32.42 -27.67
N GLY A 455 21.17 -33.17 -27.50
CA GLY A 455 21.13 -34.32 -26.59
C GLY A 455 21.21 -35.62 -27.39
N HIS A 456 21.83 -36.65 -26.82
CA HIS A 456 21.79 -38.01 -27.36
C HIS A 456 21.73 -39.04 -26.23
N HIS A 457 20.90 -40.06 -26.43
CA HIS A 457 21.06 -41.37 -25.79
C HIS A 457 21.24 -42.44 -26.89
N HIS A 458 21.91 -43.53 -26.53
CA HIS A 458 22.29 -44.67 -27.37
C HIS A 458 21.05 -45.48 -27.83
N PHE A 459 21.08 -46.28 -28.92
CA PHE A 459 21.75 -47.61 -28.94
C PHE A 459 22.07 -48.21 -30.33
N SER A 460 23.20 -48.95 -30.39
CA SER A 460 23.58 -50.11 -31.25
C SER A 460 23.15 -50.25 -32.73
N GLY A 461 24.05 -50.70 -33.63
CA GLY A 461 23.60 -51.13 -34.99
C GLY A 461 24.51 -51.84 -36.02
N GLN A 462 25.85 -51.87 -35.91
CA GLN A 462 26.78 -52.65 -36.81
C GLN A 462 26.79 -52.37 -38.35
N SER A 463 27.79 -52.96 -39.04
CA SER A 463 27.98 -53.11 -40.51
C SER A 463 28.19 -51.89 -41.42
N ALA A 464 29.48 -51.60 -41.62
CA ALA A 464 30.22 -51.01 -42.75
C ALA A 464 29.87 -51.57 -44.17
N PRO A 465 30.60 -51.18 -45.27
CA PRO A 465 31.11 -49.86 -45.71
C PRO A 465 30.89 -49.55 -47.23
N GLY A 466 31.04 -48.29 -47.67
CA GLY A 466 31.19 -47.95 -49.11
C GLY A 466 31.29 -46.44 -49.42
N PRO A 467 31.90 -45.98 -50.56
CA PRO A 467 32.50 -44.63 -50.63
C PRO A 467 32.23 -43.74 -51.88
N GLN A 468 32.81 -42.53 -51.87
CA GLN A 468 33.09 -41.57 -52.97
C GLN A 468 32.05 -40.48 -53.35
N GLY A 469 32.54 -39.34 -53.88
CA GLY A 469 31.77 -38.22 -54.50
C GLY A 469 31.76 -36.89 -53.71
N THR A 470 32.81 -36.05 -53.65
CA THR A 470 33.28 -35.01 -54.61
C THR A 470 32.45 -33.70 -54.76
N MET A 471 33.08 -32.56 -54.42
CA MET A 471 32.85 -31.18 -54.96
C MET A 471 31.51 -30.46 -54.67
N SER A 472 31.38 -29.11 -54.67
CA SER A 472 32.36 -27.99 -54.76
C SER A 472 31.81 -26.64 -54.20
N HIS A 473 32.70 -25.64 -54.10
CA HIS A 473 32.54 -24.18 -53.93
C HIS A 473 31.15 -23.50 -53.85
N ALA A 474 31.02 -22.55 -52.90
CA ALA A 474 30.75 -21.12 -53.18
C ALA A 474 31.13 -20.22 -51.98
N SER A 475 31.32 -18.90 -52.19
CA SER A 475 31.64 -17.91 -51.15
C SER A 475 31.12 -16.50 -51.50
N LYS A 476 30.74 -15.69 -50.50
CA LYS A 476 30.54 -14.23 -50.62
C LYS A 476 30.63 -13.53 -49.26
N ARG A 477 30.91 -12.21 -49.26
CA ARG A 477 31.23 -11.39 -48.08
C ARG A 477 30.24 -10.23 -47.83
N ILE A 478 30.38 -9.63 -46.65
CA ILE A 478 29.63 -8.53 -46.05
C ILE A 478 30.04 -7.15 -46.62
N PRO A 479 29.12 -6.15 -46.67
CA PRO A 479 29.41 -4.71 -46.62
C PRO A 479 28.98 -4.05 -45.28
N PRO A 480 29.61 -2.93 -44.83
CA PRO A 480 29.37 -2.31 -43.52
C PRO A 480 28.34 -1.15 -43.52
N ASN A 481 27.99 -0.69 -42.30
CA ASN A 481 27.02 0.39 -42.02
C ASN A 481 27.49 1.81 -42.38
N GLY A 482 26.53 2.72 -42.56
CA GLY A 482 26.73 4.18 -42.67
C GLY A 482 25.86 4.98 -41.69
N PHE A 483 26.19 6.27 -41.54
CA PHE A 483 25.49 7.27 -40.72
C PHE A 483 24.07 7.58 -41.22
N TRP A 484 23.20 8.10 -40.34
CA TRP A 484 22.68 9.49 -40.41
C TRP A 484 21.91 9.81 -39.11
N GLY A 485 21.65 11.10 -38.87
CA GLY A 485 20.80 11.57 -37.76
C GLY A 485 20.10 12.88 -38.11
N LYS A 486 19.05 13.21 -37.36
CA LYS A 486 18.39 14.51 -37.25
C LYS A 486 17.57 14.56 -35.96
#